data_AF-A0A2H6N9E2-F1
#
_entry.id   AF-A0A2H6N9E2-F1
#
_cell.length_a   1.000
_cell.length_b   1.000
_cell.length_c   1.000
_cell.angle_alpha   90.00
_cell.angle_beta   90.00
_cell.angle_gamma   90.00
#
_symmetry.space_group_name_H-M   'P 1'
#
loop_
_entity.id
_entity.type
_entity.pdbx_description
1 polymer ?
#
loop_
_entity_poly.entity_id
_entity_poly.type
_entity_poly.pdbx_seq_one_letter_code
_entity_poly.pdbx_strand_id
1 'polypeptide(L)'
;AHTLVLTDEGYVYAWGANSYGQLGTGNRSNQPYPLLVTVHQDRILEIAACHSTHTSAAKTQSGDVYMWGQCRGQSVILPFLTHFCCTDDVFACFATPAVTWRLLSVEPDDHLTIAQSIKKEFDNPDNADLRFQVDGKYIYVHRVLLKIRCEHFHSILNNGNEEIIE
;
A
#
# COMPACT_ATOMS: atom_id res chain seq x y z
N ALA A 1 -14.32 -21.65 12.53
CA ALA A 1 -14.65 -21.20 11.17
C ALA A 1 -15.77 -20.17 11.23
N HIS A 2 -15.85 -19.28 10.24
CA HIS A 2 -16.96 -18.33 10.05
C HIS A 2 -17.39 -18.38 8.59
N THR A 3 -18.60 -17.92 8.30
CA THR A 3 -19.19 -17.95 6.97
C THR A 3 -19.73 -16.58 6.63
N LEU A 4 -19.52 -16.16 5.37
CA LEU A 4 -20.15 -14.99 4.76
C LEU A 4 -21.02 -15.47 3.60
N VAL A 5 -22.18 -14.86 3.42
CA VAL A 5 -23.06 -15.06 2.25
C VAL A 5 -23.48 -13.71 1.70
N LEU A 6 -23.43 -13.60 0.38
CA LEU A 6 -23.92 -12.46 -0.38
C LEU A 6 -25.22 -12.85 -1.07
N THR A 7 -26.28 -12.08 -0.84
CA THR A 7 -27.55 -12.26 -1.56
C THR A 7 -27.50 -11.61 -2.94
N ASP A 8 -28.42 -11.99 -3.81
CA ASP A 8 -28.65 -11.35 -5.11
C ASP A 8 -29.04 -9.87 -4.97
N GLU A 9 -29.76 -9.51 -3.91
CA GLU A 9 -30.07 -8.11 -3.55
C GLU A 9 -28.83 -7.33 -3.04
N GLY A 10 -27.69 -8.00 -2.81
CA GLY A 10 -26.44 -7.39 -2.36
C GLY A 10 -26.32 -7.19 -0.86
N TYR A 11 -27.10 -7.94 -0.08
CA TYR A 11 -26.98 -7.99 1.38
C TYR A 11 -25.97 -9.05 1.82
N VAL A 12 -25.21 -8.74 2.88
CA VAL A 12 -24.22 -9.67 3.44
C VAL A 12 -24.72 -10.23 4.75
N TYR A 13 -24.72 -11.55 4.87
CA TYR A 13 -25.00 -12.25 6.11
C TYR A 13 -23.76 -12.99 6.61
N ALA A 14 -23.56 -12.99 7.92
CA ALA A 14 -22.43 -13.65 8.55
C ALA A 14 -22.86 -14.46 9.78
N TRP A 15 -22.21 -15.61 9.98
CA TRP A 15 -22.38 -16.43 11.20
C TRP A 15 -21.15 -17.30 11.49
N GLY A 16 -21.17 -17.95 12.65
CA GLY A 16 -20.11 -18.82 13.14
C GLY A 16 -19.25 -18.15 14.21
N ALA A 17 -17.96 -18.48 14.20
CA ALA A 17 -17.01 -17.95 15.17
C ALA A 17 -16.74 -16.45 14.96
N ASN A 18 -16.65 -15.68 16.04
CA ASN A 18 -16.48 -14.22 16.00
C ASN A 18 -15.47 -13.67 17.01
N SER A 19 -14.57 -14.51 17.55
CA SER A 19 -13.65 -14.11 18.63
C SER A 19 -12.76 -12.90 18.29
N TYR A 20 -12.57 -12.61 17.00
CA TYR A 20 -11.77 -11.50 16.49
C TYR A 20 -12.61 -10.42 15.78
N GLY A 21 -13.94 -10.50 15.82
CA GLY A 21 -14.81 -9.55 15.14
C GLY A 21 -15.02 -9.84 13.65
N GLN A 22 -14.64 -11.03 13.17
CA GLN A 22 -14.70 -11.42 11.76
C GLN A 22 -16.12 -11.47 11.16
N LEU A 23 -17.17 -11.39 11.99
CA LEU A 23 -18.54 -11.26 11.51
C LEU A 23 -18.93 -9.80 11.22
N GLY A 24 -18.19 -8.80 11.72
CA GLY A 24 -18.46 -7.39 11.42
C GLY A 24 -19.71 -6.83 12.12
N THR A 25 -20.16 -7.46 13.20
CA THR A 25 -21.45 -7.15 13.87
C THR A 25 -21.30 -6.20 15.06
N GLY A 26 -20.17 -5.50 15.19
CA GLY A 26 -19.89 -4.59 16.32
C GLY A 26 -19.62 -5.28 17.66
N ASN A 27 -19.43 -6.61 17.65
CA ASN A 27 -19.11 -7.39 18.84
C ASN A 27 -18.23 -8.59 18.49
N ARG A 28 -17.85 -9.39 19.50
CA ARG A 28 -17.00 -10.59 19.36
C ARG A 28 -17.70 -11.89 19.76
N SER A 29 -19.02 -11.85 19.83
CA SER A 29 -19.84 -13.00 20.24
C SER A 29 -20.10 -13.89 19.03
N ASN A 30 -19.88 -15.20 19.20
CA ASN A 30 -20.20 -16.19 18.18
C ASN A 30 -21.69 -16.14 17.84
N GLN A 31 -22.03 -16.28 16.57
CA GLN A 31 -23.41 -16.26 16.09
C GLN A 31 -23.79 -17.63 15.52
N PRO A 32 -24.75 -18.35 16.11
CA PRO A 32 -25.18 -19.65 15.58
C PRO A 32 -26.08 -19.53 14.34
N TYR A 33 -26.62 -18.33 14.07
CA TYR A 33 -27.52 -18.06 12.96
C TYR A 33 -27.02 -16.90 12.10
N PRO A 34 -27.38 -16.85 10.80
CA PRO A 34 -27.05 -15.74 9.91
C PRO A 34 -27.51 -14.40 10.48
N LEU A 35 -26.59 -13.46 10.64
CA LEU A 35 -26.88 -12.08 11.00
C LEU A 35 -26.53 -11.15 9.84
N LEU A 36 -27.38 -10.16 9.59
CA LEU A 36 -27.09 -9.12 8.60
C LEU A 36 -25.87 -8.29 9.05
N VAL A 37 -24.92 -8.10 8.13
CA VAL A 37 -23.73 -7.26 8.31
C VAL A 37 -23.95 -5.95 7.57
N THR A 38 -23.94 -4.85 8.31
CA THR A 38 -24.09 -3.51 7.72
C THR A 38 -22.72 -2.99 7.28
N VAL A 39 -22.38 -3.17 6.00
CA VAL A 39 -21.10 -2.72 5.41
C VAL A 39 -21.20 -1.27 4.91
N HIS A 40 -22.30 -0.92 4.27
CA HIS A 40 -22.66 0.46 3.87
C HIS A 40 -24.13 0.47 3.42
N GLN A 41 -24.70 1.63 3.08
CA GLN A 41 -26.00 1.73 2.38
C GLN A 41 -25.93 1.37 0.89
N ASP A 42 -24.77 0.90 0.40
CA ASP A 42 -24.58 0.52 -1.00
C ASP A 42 -24.61 -1.01 -1.17
N ARG A 43 -24.92 -1.46 -2.39
CA ARG A 43 -25.01 -2.87 -2.76
C ARG A 43 -23.62 -3.51 -2.74
N ILE A 44 -23.50 -4.68 -2.10
CA ILE A 44 -22.26 -5.47 -2.15
C ILE A 44 -22.25 -6.33 -3.41
N LEU A 45 -21.09 -6.36 -4.09
CA LEU A 45 -20.88 -7.16 -5.30
C LEU A 45 -19.96 -8.35 -5.05
N GLU A 46 -19.06 -8.25 -4.08
CA GLU A 46 -18.05 -9.26 -3.81
C GLU A 46 -17.83 -9.39 -2.30
N ILE A 47 -17.62 -10.63 -1.86
CA ILE A 47 -17.25 -10.97 -0.50
C ILE A 47 -16.09 -11.94 -0.52
N ALA A 48 -15.22 -11.84 0.47
CA ALA A 48 -14.11 -12.76 0.66
C ALA A 48 -13.88 -12.98 2.15
N ALA A 49 -13.54 -14.21 2.52
CA ALA A 49 -13.32 -14.62 3.89
C ALA A 49 -12.14 -15.59 3.96
N CYS A 50 -11.28 -15.42 4.96
CA CYS A 50 -10.18 -16.33 5.23
C CYS A 50 -10.32 -16.96 6.61
N HIS A 51 -10.37 -18.29 6.66
CA HIS A 51 -10.49 -18.99 7.94
C HIS A 51 -9.24 -18.84 8.80
N SER A 52 -8.04 -19.05 8.23
CA SER A 52 -6.77 -19.09 8.98
C SER A 52 -6.42 -17.76 9.61
N THR A 53 -6.76 -16.65 8.94
CA THR A 53 -6.44 -15.30 9.42
C THR A 53 -7.62 -14.60 10.09
N HIS A 54 -8.81 -15.22 10.09
CA HIS A 54 -10.03 -14.64 10.66
C HIS A 54 -10.34 -13.24 10.11
N THR A 55 -10.04 -13.02 8.83
CA THR A 55 -10.24 -11.75 8.12
C THR A 55 -11.40 -11.91 7.14
N SER A 56 -12.19 -10.86 7.02
CA SER A 56 -13.33 -10.73 6.12
C SER A 56 -13.19 -9.46 5.31
N ALA A 57 -13.64 -9.50 4.06
CA ALA A 57 -13.63 -8.36 3.16
C ALA A 57 -14.89 -8.33 2.30
N ALA A 58 -15.30 -7.15 1.89
CA ALA A 58 -16.37 -6.96 0.91
C ALA A 58 -16.09 -5.76 0.02
N LYS A 59 -16.63 -5.79 -1.20
CA LYS A 59 -16.55 -4.68 -2.16
C LYS A 59 -17.95 -4.25 -2.58
N THR A 60 -18.19 -2.95 -2.53
CA THR A 60 -19.46 -2.34 -2.95
C THR A 60 -19.52 -2.14 -4.47
N GLN A 61 -20.70 -1.81 -4.96
CA GLN A 61 -20.93 -1.43 -6.35
C GLN A 61 -20.24 -0.11 -6.72
N SER A 62 -20.09 0.84 -5.77
CA SER A 62 -19.26 2.05 -5.94
C SER A 62 -17.77 1.76 -6.14
N GLY A 63 -17.31 0.56 -5.79
CA GLY A 63 -15.91 0.15 -5.86
C GLY A 63 -15.16 0.24 -4.53
N ASP A 64 -15.81 0.68 -3.47
CA ASP A 64 -15.23 0.78 -2.12
C ASP A 64 -15.00 -0.62 -1.52
N VAL A 65 -13.79 -0.84 -0.97
CA VAL A 65 -13.42 -2.11 -0.36
C VAL A 65 -13.35 -1.96 1.16
N TYR A 66 -14.04 -2.85 1.86
CA TYR A 66 -14.11 -2.92 3.31
C TYR A 66 -13.39 -4.15 3.85
N MET A 67 -12.84 -4.04 5.05
CA MET A 67 -12.20 -5.14 5.77
C MET A 67 -12.59 -5.16 7.25
N TRP A 68 -12.67 -6.35 7.84
CA TRP A 68 -12.92 -6.54 9.27
C TRP A 68 -12.42 -7.92 9.75
N GLY A 69 -12.46 -8.14 11.06
CA GLY A 69 -11.88 -9.31 11.73
C GLY A 69 -10.47 -9.04 12.24
N GLN A 70 -9.61 -10.05 12.21
CA GLN A 70 -8.23 -9.91 12.66
C GLN A 70 -7.37 -9.32 11.52
N CYS A 71 -6.90 -8.09 11.72
CA CYS A 71 -6.16 -7.31 10.73
C CYS A 71 -4.90 -6.74 11.38
N ARG A 72 -3.70 -7.21 10.96
CA ARG A 72 -2.40 -6.79 11.57
C ARG A 72 -2.35 -6.88 13.10
N GLY A 73 -2.95 -7.92 13.69
CA GLY A 73 -2.98 -8.10 15.14
C GLY A 73 -4.09 -7.33 15.87
N GLN A 74 -4.87 -6.52 15.15
CA GLN A 74 -6.00 -5.79 15.71
C GLN A 74 -7.33 -6.44 15.36
N SER A 75 -8.27 -6.42 16.30
CA SER A 75 -9.64 -6.91 16.12
C SER A 75 -10.53 -5.75 15.65
N VAL A 76 -10.82 -5.75 14.35
CA VAL A 76 -11.70 -4.78 13.69
C VAL A 76 -13.11 -5.38 13.69
N ILE A 77 -13.98 -4.88 14.57
CA ILE A 77 -15.30 -5.50 14.84
C ILE A 77 -16.43 -5.00 13.93
N LEU A 78 -16.18 -3.99 13.11
CA LEU A 78 -17.11 -3.40 12.14
C LEU A 78 -16.41 -3.25 10.79
N PRO A 79 -17.15 -3.31 9.66
CA PRO A 79 -16.58 -3.09 8.33
C PRO A 79 -15.84 -1.75 8.25
N PHE A 80 -14.54 -1.80 7.97
CA PHE A 80 -13.67 -0.64 7.88
C PHE A 80 -13.28 -0.37 6.42
N LEU A 81 -13.49 0.86 5.96
CA LEU A 81 -13.15 1.27 4.59
C LEU A 81 -11.64 1.27 4.37
N THR A 82 -11.20 0.68 3.26
CA THR A 82 -9.80 0.59 2.86
C THR A 82 -9.50 1.47 1.64
N HIS A 83 -8.21 1.63 1.32
CA HIS A 83 -7.75 2.31 0.11
C HIS A 83 -7.59 1.35 -1.09
N PHE A 84 -7.99 0.07 -0.96
CA PHE A 84 -7.78 -0.93 -1.99
C PHE A 84 -8.89 -0.94 -3.04
N CYS A 85 -8.56 -1.45 -4.23
CA CYS A 85 -9.50 -1.57 -5.36
C CYS A 85 -10.09 -2.98 -5.50
N CYS A 86 -9.51 -3.99 -4.83
CA CYS A 86 -10.02 -5.35 -4.78
C CYS A 86 -9.88 -5.96 -3.38
N THR A 87 -10.68 -6.99 -3.10
CA THR A 87 -10.63 -7.71 -1.83
C THR A 87 -9.35 -8.51 -1.65
N ASP A 88 -8.66 -8.88 -2.72
CA ASP A 88 -7.41 -9.66 -2.68
C ASP A 88 -6.29 -8.91 -1.96
N ASP A 89 -6.17 -7.62 -2.21
CA ASP A 89 -5.16 -6.76 -1.59
C ASP A 89 -5.35 -6.67 -0.07
N VAL A 90 -6.58 -6.82 0.42
CA VAL A 90 -6.88 -6.92 1.86
C VAL A 90 -6.13 -8.12 2.46
N PHE A 91 -6.20 -9.28 1.82
CA PHE A 91 -5.54 -10.49 2.35
C PHE A 91 -4.04 -10.48 2.12
N ALA A 92 -3.57 -9.85 1.05
CA ALA A 92 -2.14 -9.65 0.82
C ALA A 92 -1.50 -8.72 1.88
N CYS A 93 -2.24 -7.72 2.37
CA CYS A 93 -1.69 -6.68 3.24
C CYS A 93 -1.99 -6.85 4.73
N PHE A 94 -3.16 -7.41 5.08
CA PHE A 94 -3.67 -7.44 6.46
C PHE A 94 -3.73 -8.84 7.08
N ALA A 95 -3.71 -9.89 6.27
CA ALA A 95 -3.75 -11.26 6.76
C ALA A 95 -2.38 -11.67 7.32
N THR A 96 -2.35 -12.57 8.30
CA THR A 96 -1.10 -13.11 8.86
C THR A 96 -1.19 -14.65 8.95
N PRO A 97 -0.43 -15.40 8.13
CA PRO A 97 0.43 -14.92 7.04
C PRO A 97 -0.36 -14.22 5.93
N ALA A 98 0.31 -13.37 5.15
CA ALA A 98 -0.29 -12.75 3.96
C ALA A 98 -0.68 -13.84 2.96
N VAL A 99 -1.89 -13.76 2.39
CA VAL A 99 -2.42 -14.75 1.45
C VAL A 99 -2.97 -14.02 0.23
N THR A 100 -2.66 -14.50 -0.97
CA THR A 100 -3.29 -14.06 -2.22
C THR A 100 -3.43 -15.26 -3.15
N TRP A 101 -4.55 -15.35 -3.89
CA TRP A 101 -4.76 -16.39 -4.89
C TRP A 101 -4.10 -16.02 -6.23
N ARG A 102 -3.77 -14.74 -6.42
CA ARG A 102 -2.97 -14.30 -7.56
C ARG A 102 -1.53 -14.62 -7.27
N LEU A 103 -0.91 -15.38 -8.17
CA LEU A 103 0.54 -15.52 -8.16
C LEU A 103 1.14 -14.11 -8.18
N LEU A 104 1.95 -13.78 -7.17
CA LEU A 104 2.76 -12.58 -7.20
C LEU A 104 3.75 -12.74 -8.36
N SER A 105 3.36 -12.26 -9.53
CA SER A 105 4.30 -12.00 -10.60
C SER A 105 5.08 -10.78 -10.17
N VAL A 106 6.22 -11.00 -9.54
CA VAL A 106 7.27 -9.99 -9.49
C VAL A 106 7.78 -9.93 -10.92
N GLU A 107 7.10 -9.16 -11.78
CA GLU A 107 7.81 -8.62 -12.91
C GLU A 107 8.99 -7.87 -12.30
N PRO A 108 10.24 -8.17 -12.69
CA PRO A 108 11.35 -7.34 -12.29
C PRO A 108 11.01 -5.95 -12.79
N ASP A 109 10.61 -5.09 -11.88
CA ASP A 109 10.43 -3.69 -12.15
C ASP A 109 11.79 -3.23 -12.72
N ASP A 110 11.84 -2.95 -14.02
CA ASP A 110 12.98 -2.29 -14.67
C ASP A 110 13.16 -0.86 -14.11
N HIS A 111 12.31 -0.46 -13.16
CA HIS A 111 12.46 0.72 -12.32
C HIS A 111 13.70 0.56 -11.42
N LEU A 112 14.79 1.17 -11.87
CA LEU A 112 15.96 1.47 -11.06
C LEU A 112 15.51 2.05 -9.71
N THR A 113 16.04 1.51 -8.62
CA THR A 113 15.86 2.11 -7.28
C THR A 113 16.21 3.60 -7.33
N ILE A 114 15.66 4.42 -6.41
CA ILE A 114 15.98 5.86 -6.33
C ILE A 114 17.51 6.08 -6.36
N ALA A 115 18.28 5.26 -5.65
CA ALA A 115 19.73 5.33 -5.63
C ALA A 115 20.38 5.02 -6.99
N GLN A 116 19.89 4.01 -7.72
CA GLN A 116 20.39 3.66 -9.05
C GLN A 116 19.99 4.70 -10.11
N SER A 117 18.78 5.24 -10.02
CA SER A 117 18.30 6.33 -10.87
C SER A 117 19.17 7.58 -10.70
N ILE A 118 19.45 7.98 -9.46
CA ILE A 118 20.33 9.11 -9.16
C ILE A 118 21.78 8.83 -9.60
N LYS A 119 22.27 7.60 -9.43
CA LYS A 119 23.63 7.24 -9.86
C LYS A 119 23.81 7.35 -11.38
N LYS A 120 22.80 6.91 -12.15
CA LYS A 120 22.81 7.04 -13.60
C LYS A 120 22.85 8.50 -14.04
N GLU A 121 22.11 9.35 -13.33
CA GLU A 121 21.94 10.75 -13.72
C GLU A 121 23.00 11.71 -13.19
N PHE A 122 23.85 11.25 -12.29
CA PHE A 122 24.89 12.09 -11.70
C PHE A 122 25.84 12.61 -12.78
N ASP A 123 26.40 11.74 -13.63
CA ASP A 123 27.37 12.10 -14.67
C ASP A 123 26.75 12.21 -16.08
N ASN A 124 25.48 12.66 -16.15
CA ASN A 124 24.78 12.85 -17.42
C ASN A 124 24.87 14.34 -17.86
N PRO A 125 25.47 14.66 -19.02
CA PRO A 125 25.58 16.04 -19.51
C PRO A 125 24.24 16.71 -19.82
N ASP A 126 23.19 15.93 -20.13
CA ASP A 126 21.91 16.49 -20.57
C ASP A 126 21.11 17.12 -19.42
N ASN A 127 21.29 16.60 -18.20
CA ASN A 127 20.47 16.94 -17.04
C ASN A 127 21.22 17.70 -15.94
N ALA A 128 22.55 17.84 -16.05
CA ALA A 128 23.37 18.46 -15.03
C ALA A 128 23.26 20.00 -15.01
N ASP A 129 23.26 20.58 -13.81
CA ASP A 129 23.21 22.04 -13.56
C ASP A 129 24.57 22.61 -13.07
N LEU A 130 25.57 21.75 -12.96
CA LEU A 130 26.94 22.07 -12.58
C LEU A 130 27.90 21.03 -13.17
N ARG A 131 29.11 21.47 -13.51
CA ARG A 131 30.19 20.61 -13.97
C ARG A 131 31.50 21.01 -13.31
N PHE A 132 32.32 20.02 -12.97
CA PHE A 132 33.69 20.21 -12.48
C PHE A 132 34.68 19.77 -13.54
N GLN A 133 35.80 20.49 -13.68
CA GLN A 133 36.89 20.08 -14.54
C GLN A 133 38.02 19.52 -13.69
N VAL A 134 38.31 18.22 -13.83
CA VAL A 134 39.39 17.53 -13.10
C VAL A 134 40.29 16.86 -14.13
N ASP A 135 41.57 17.24 -14.17
CA ASP A 135 42.57 16.69 -15.08
C ASP A 135 42.14 16.68 -16.57
N GLY A 136 41.42 17.74 -16.98
CA GLY A 136 40.91 17.89 -18.35
C GLY A 136 39.67 17.05 -18.67
N LYS A 137 39.06 16.38 -17.68
CA LYS A 137 37.77 15.69 -17.80
C LYS A 137 36.68 16.47 -17.09
N TYR A 138 35.51 16.53 -17.71
CA TYR A 138 34.32 17.10 -17.07
C TYR A 138 33.58 16.02 -16.29
N ILE A 139 33.22 16.35 -15.05
CA ILE A 139 32.30 15.58 -14.21
C ILE A 139 31.02 16.39 -14.13
N TYR A 140 29.94 15.84 -14.65
CA TYR A 140 28.62 16.46 -14.58
C TYR A 140 28.00 16.11 -13.23
N VAL A 141 27.28 17.04 -12.63
CA VAL A 141 26.71 16.89 -11.27
C VAL A 141 25.44 17.73 -11.10
N HIS A 142 24.70 17.46 -10.02
CA HIS A 142 23.51 18.23 -9.62
C HIS A 142 23.78 19.01 -8.33
N ARG A 143 23.62 20.35 -8.34
CA ARG A 143 23.83 21.24 -7.19
C ARG A 143 23.05 20.79 -5.97
N VAL A 144 21.79 20.37 -6.17
CA VAL A 144 20.91 19.88 -5.10
C VAL A 144 21.52 18.67 -4.37
N LEU A 145 22.11 17.72 -5.10
CA LEU A 145 22.71 16.54 -4.49
C LEU A 145 23.95 16.88 -3.66
N LEU A 146 24.78 17.84 -4.12
CA LEU A 146 25.95 18.30 -3.38
C LEU A 146 25.57 19.08 -2.12
N LYS A 147 24.55 19.94 -2.23
CA LYS A 147 23.96 20.67 -1.09
C LYS A 147 23.46 19.72 0.00
N ILE A 148 22.79 18.63 -0.39
CA ILE A 148 22.28 17.62 0.55
C ILE A 148 23.43 16.82 1.20
N ARG A 149 24.50 16.54 0.45
CA ARG A 149 25.58 15.65 0.92
C ARG A 149 26.66 16.33 1.76
N CYS A 150 26.85 17.64 1.62
CA CYS A 150 27.97 18.33 2.24
C CYS A 150 27.66 19.79 2.59
N GLU A 151 27.80 20.16 3.86
CA GLU A 151 27.61 21.53 4.35
C GLU A 151 28.55 22.56 3.69
N HIS A 152 29.75 22.13 3.29
CA HIS A 152 30.69 22.99 2.56
C HIS A 152 30.11 23.43 1.22
N PHE A 153 29.61 22.48 0.42
CA PHE A 153 28.93 22.77 -0.84
C PHE A 153 27.58 23.45 -0.61
N HIS A 154 26.89 23.15 0.48
CA HIS A 154 25.65 23.83 0.86
C HIS A 154 25.85 25.34 1.04
N SER A 155 26.89 25.74 1.77
CA SER A 155 27.24 27.16 1.98
C SER A 155 27.72 27.82 0.68
N ILE A 156 28.63 27.18 -0.05
CA ILE A 156 29.22 27.73 -1.29
C ILE A 156 28.15 27.96 -2.36
N LEU A 157 27.29 26.97 -2.62
CA LEU A 157 26.27 27.03 -3.67
C LEU A 157 25.02 27.83 -3.30
N ASN A 158 24.91 28.32 -2.06
CA ASN A 158 23.87 29.27 -1.65
C ASN A 158 24.38 30.73 -1.68
N ASN A 159 25.70 30.94 -1.61
CA ASN A 159 26.31 32.26 -1.45
C ASN A 159 27.00 32.80 -2.71
N GLY A 160 27.13 32.02 -3.79
CA GLY A 160 27.85 32.43 -5.02
C GLY A 160 27.10 32.14 -6.32
N ASN A 161 27.01 33.17 -7.17
CA ASN A 161 26.74 33.04 -8.61
C ASN A 161 27.95 32.41 -9.32
N GLU A 162 27.67 31.86 -10.50
CA GLU A 162 28.57 31.44 -11.59
C GLU A 162 28.67 29.92 -11.84
N GLU A 163 28.61 29.61 -13.13
CA GLU A 163 28.22 28.33 -13.72
C GLU A 163 29.36 27.31 -13.82
N ILE A 164 30.55 27.61 -13.29
CA ILE A 164 31.72 26.74 -13.34
C ILE A 164 32.53 26.93 -12.06
N ILE A 165 32.65 25.86 -11.27
CA ILE A 165 33.62 25.79 -10.16
C ILE A 165 34.83 25.05 -10.74
N GLU A 166 35.92 25.78 -10.99
CA GLU A 166 37.23 25.21 -11.36
C GLU A 166 37.90 24.51 -10.17
#